data_AF-A0A2A4PC59-F1
#
_entry.id   AF-A0A2A4PC59-F1
#
_cell.length_a   1.000
_cell.length_b   1.000
_cell.length_c   1.000
_cell.angle_alpha   90.00
_cell.angle_beta   90.00
_cell.angle_gamma   90.00
#
_symmetry.space_group_name_H-M   'P 1'
#
loop_
_entity.id
_entity.type
_entity.pdbx_description
1 polymer ?
#
loop_
_entity_poly.entity_id
_entity_poly.type
_entity_poly.pdbx_seq_one_letter_code
_entity_poly.pdbx_strand_id
1 'polypeptide(L)'
;MQSNALFQLGSKPGVSTDFQSENTNAIAKDHFISRQGVKCAGVHLIIDLHGASRLDDIDHIENTLIECVEKSGATLLHIHLHHFEPNGGVSGVAVLAESHISIHSWPEHNYAAIDVFMCGDANPEACVPVLEKAFAAKSAQVNSLLRGEGVE
;
A
#
# COMPACT_ATOMS: atom_id res chain seq x y z
N MET A 1 -17.05 -33.65 24.21
CA MET A 1 -17.41 -34.75 23.30
C MET A 1 -18.83 -34.49 22.80
N GLN A 2 -18.96 -34.37 21.48
CA GLN A 2 -20.16 -34.55 20.64
C GLN A 2 -21.54 -34.18 21.24
N SER A 3 -22.13 -33.10 20.71
CA SER A 3 -23.60 -32.98 20.61
C SER A 3 -23.99 -33.18 19.14
N ASN A 4 -24.64 -34.30 18.87
CA ASN A 4 -25.23 -34.64 17.57
C ASN A 4 -26.61 -33.97 17.39
N ALA A 5 -26.93 -33.79 16.12
CA ALA A 5 -28.09 -33.15 15.51
C ALA A 5 -29.47 -33.70 15.95
N LEU A 6 -30.50 -32.87 15.76
CA LEU A 6 -31.75 -33.26 15.09
C LEU A 6 -32.60 -31.99 14.80
N PHE A 7 -32.93 -31.71 13.53
CA PHE A 7 -34.29 -31.29 13.19
C PHE A 7 -34.60 -31.55 11.71
N GLN A 8 -35.85 -31.95 11.50
CA GLN A 8 -36.42 -32.69 10.39
C GLN A 8 -36.58 -31.92 9.07
N LEU A 9 -36.55 -32.71 7.99
CA LEU A 9 -36.94 -32.42 6.62
C LEU A 9 -38.40 -31.98 6.49
N GLY A 10 -38.62 -30.89 5.73
CA GLY A 10 -39.92 -30.53 5.15
C GLY A 10 -39.86 -30.66 3.63
N SER A 11 -40.66 -31.57 3.06
CA SER A 11 -40.79 -31.79 1.62
C SER A 11 -41.80 -30.83 0.99
N LYS A 12 -41.46 -30.19 -0.14
CA LYS A 12 -42.41 -29.73 -1.17
C LYS A 12 -41.80 -29.87 -2.59
N PRO A 13 -42.65 -30.02 -3.63
CA PRO A 13 -42.28 -30.67 -4.89
C PRO A 13 -41.90 -29.71 -6.02
N GLY A 14 -41.02 -30.19 -6.91
CA GLY A 14 -40.95 -29.93 -8.36
C GLY A 14 -41.01 -28.50 -8.89
N VAL A 15 -39.84 -27.94 -9.23
CA VAL A 15 -39.61 -27.15 -10.46
C VAL A 15 -38.22 -27.51 -10.98
N SER A 16 -38.17 -28.10 -12.18
CA SER A 16 -36.96 -28.18 -12.99
C SER A 16 -36.82 -26.90 -13.79
N THR A 17 -35.77 -26.12 -13.56
CA THR A 17 -35.30 -25.11 -14.51
C THR A 17 -33.79 -25.03 -14.44
N ASP A 18 -33.18 -25.20 -15.60
CA ASP A 18 -31.75 -25.14 -15.88
C ASP A 18 -31.10 -23.91 -15.24
N PHE A 19 -30.10 -24.12 -14.39
CA PHE A 19 -29.14 -23.06 -14.11
C PHE A 19 -28.11 -23.04 -15.24
N GLN A 20 -28.39 -22.16 -16.19
CA GLN A 20 -27.47 -21.74 -17.22
C GLN A 20 -26.14 -21.33 -16.60
N SER A 21 -25.06 -21.71 -17.28
CA SER A 21 -23.71 -21.24 -17.01
C SER A 21 -23.68 -19.71 -17.04
N GLU A 22 -23.55 -19.07 -15.87
CA GLU A 22 -23.18 -17.66 -15.83
C GLU A 22 -21.70 -17.54 -16.18
N ASN A 23 -21.47 -17.37 -17.47
CA ASN A 23 -20.23 -16.83 -18.01
C ASN A 23 -20.27 -15.31 -17.81
N THR A 24 -19.87 -14.85 -16.63
CA THR A 24 -19.44 -13.46 -16.47
C THR A 24 -17.93 -13.42 -16.56
N ASN A 25 -17.44 -13.18 -17.78
CA ASN A 25 -16.14 -12.56 -18.03
C ASN A 25 -16.06 -11.25 -17.22
N ALA A 26 -15.78 -11.36 -15.92
CA ALA A 26 -15.02 -10.33 -15.24
C ALA A 26 -13.63 -10.43 -15.84
N ILE A 27 -13.41 -9.71 -16.95
CA ILE A 27 -12.06 -9.43 -17.43
C ILE A 27 -11.38 -8.81 -16.22
N ALA A 28 -10.53 -9.59 -15.55
CA ALA A 28 -9.63 -9.07 -14.54
C ALA A 28 -8.97 -7.88 -15.21
N LYS A 29 -9.29 -6.66 -14.74
CA LYS A 29 -8.66 -5.46 -15.28
C LYS A 29 -7.18 -5.67 -15.04
N ASP A 30 -6.41 -5.83 -16.10
CA ASP A 30 -4.97 -6.05 -15.96
C ASP A 30 -4.41 -4.72 -15.43
N HIS A 31 -4.05 -4.66 -14.15
CA HIS A 31 -3.64 -3.42 -13.44
C HIS A 31 -2.26 -2.90 -13.87
N PHE A 32 -1.73 -3.44 -14.97
CA PHE A 32 -0.49 -3.00 -15.56
C PHE A 32 -0.62 -1.58 -16.11
N ILE A 33 0.44 -0.82 -15.91
CA ILE A 33 0.57 0.55 -16.38
C ILE A 33 1.64 0.61 -17.46
N SER A 34 1.55 1.64 -18.30
CA SER A 34 2.64 2.01 -19.20
C SER A 34 3.34 3.24 -18.65
N ARG A 35 4.61 3.09 -18.25
CA ARG A 35 5.48 4.21 -17.85
C ARG A 35 6.61 4.32 -18.85
N GLN A 36 6.70 5.50 -19.49
CA GLN A 36 7.69 5.79 -20.53
C GLN A 36 7.72 4.75 -21.67
N GLY A 37 6.56 4.15 -22.00
CA GLY A 37 6.44 3.14 -23.05
C GLY A 37 6.73 1.71 -22.60
N VAL A 38 7.05 1.47 -21.33
CA VAL A 38 7.29 0.14 -20.76
C VAL A 38 6.04 -0.32 -20.00
N LYS A 39 5.51 -1.51 -20.33
CA LYS A 39 4.45 -2.18 -19.56
C LYS A 39 5.07 -2.71 -18.26
N CYS A 40 4.51 -2.31 -17.11
CA CYS A 40 4.95 -2.79 -15.80
C CYS A 40 3.76 -2.90 -14.84
N ALA A 41 3.94 -3.62 -13.74
CA ALA A 41 2.94 -3.72 -12.68
C ALA A 41 2.84 -2.42 -11.86
N GLY A 42 3.92 -1.64 -11.74
CA GLY A 42 3.91 -0.37 -11.01
C GLY A 42 5.28 0.30 -10.91
N VAL A 43 5.31 1.44 -10.24
CA VAL A 43 6.53 2.22 -9.95
C VAL A 43 6.84 2.15 -8.46
N HIS A 44 8.07 1.80 -8.13
CA HIS A 44 8.55 1.70 -6.77
C HIS A 44 9.68 2.70 -6.54
N LEU A 45 9.41 3.71 -5.72
CA LEU A 45 10.41 4.67 -5.27
C LEU A 45 11.07 4.15 -3.99
N ILE A 46 12.40 4.12 -3.99
CA ILE A 46 13.24 3.87 -2.82
C ILE A 46 13.82 5.22 -2.42
N ILE A 47 13.46 5.70 -1.22
CA ILE A 47 13.69 7.06 -0.78
C ILE A 47 14.51 7.05 0.51
N ASP A 48 15.66 7.70 0.48
CA ASP A 48 16.49 7.98 1.64
C ASP A 48 16.37 9.46 2.02
N LEU A 49 15.77 9.76 3.17
CA LEU A 49 15.73 11.12 3.72
C LEU A 49 16.89 11.35 4.67
N HIS A 50 17.66 12.41 4.45
CA HIS A 50 18.76 12.81 5.31
C HIS A 50 18.52 14.18 5.96
N GLY A 51 18.99 14.32 7.20
CA GLY A 51 18.79 15.55 7.97
C GLY A 51 17.32 15.81 8.30
N ALA A 52 16.54 14.74 8.43
CA ALA A 52 15.12 14.77 8.73
C ALA A 52 14.83 14.85 10.24
N SER A 53 13.65 15.31 10.60
CA SER A 53 13.21 15.61 11.96
C SER A 53 11.81 15.07 12.22
N ARG A 54 11.41 14.98 13.51
CA ARG A 54 10.11 14.41 13.96
C ARG A 54 9.91 12.97 13.48
N LEU A 55 11.00 12.20 13.53
CA LEU A 55 11.05 10.81 13.08
C LEU A 55 10.64 9.81 14.18
N ASP A 56 10.38 10.32 15.37
CA ASP A 56 9.92 9.64 16.59
C ASP A 56 8.47 10.00 16.96
N ASP A 57 7.84 10.87 16.18
CA ASP A 57 6.46 11.32 16.37
C ASP A 57 5.54 10.43 15.52
N ILE A 58 5.00 9.39 16.15
CA ILE A 58 4.19 8.36 15.48
C ILE A 58 2.94 8.95 14.80
N ASP A 59 2.27 9.91 15.45
CA ASP A 59 1.08 10.58 14.92
C ASP A 59 1.44 11.44 13.71
N HIS A 60 2.59 12.12 13.75
CA HIS A 60 3.10 12.88 12.61
C HIS A 60 3.45 11.99 11.42
N ILE A 61 4.08 10.83 11.69
CA ILE A 61 4.38 9.85 10.65
C ILE A 61 3.08 9.32 10.03
N GLU A 62 2.10 8.93 10.83
CA GLU A 62 0.80 8.44 10.35
C GLU A 62 0.13 9.47 9.42
N ASN A 63 0.00 10.71 9.87
CA ASN A 63 -0.59 11.78 9.08
C ASN A 63 0.18 12.06 7.79
N THR A 64 1.51 11.95 7.83
CA THR A 64 2.37 12.10 6.63
C THR A 64 2.11 10.98 5.63
N LEU A 65 1.99 9.73 6.08
CA LEU A 65 1.66 8.61 5.20
C LEU A 65 0.25 8.76 4.59
N ILE A 66 -0.72 9.24 5.37
CA ILE A 66 -2.07 9.55 4.86
C ILE A 66 -2.01 10.63 3.78
N GLU A 67 -1.30 11.75 4.02
CA GLU A 67 -1.14 12.81 3.03
C GLU A 67 -0.46 12.29 1.74
N CYS A 68 0.55 11.42 1.86
CA CYS A 68 1.17 10.76 0.71
C CYS A 68 0.16 9.97 -0.12
N VAL A 69 -0.74 9.22 0.53
CA VAL A 69 -1.79 8.45 -0.17
C VAL A 69 -2.79 9.37 -0.86
N GLU A 70 -3.23 10.44 -0.20
CA GLU A 70 -4.15 11.42 -0.78
C GLU A 70 -3.54 12.12 -2.01
N LYS A 71 -2.28 12.54 -1.92
CA LYS A 71 -1.60 13.26 -3.01
C LYS A 71 -1.27 12.38 -4.20
N SER A 72 -1.01 11.09 -3.97
CA SER A 72 -0.75 10.15 -5.05
C SER A 72 -2.03 9.64 -5.73
N GLY A 73 -3.19 9.83 -5.11
CA GLY A 73 -4.46 9.27 -5.59
C GLY A 73 -4.60 7.77 -5.35
N ALA A 74 -3.78 7.20 -4.46
CA ALA A 74 -3.91 5.80 -4.07
C ALA A 74 -5.08 5.60 -3.08
N THR A 75 -5.49 4.34 -2.89
CA THR A 75 -6.52 3.97 -1.92
C THR A 75 -5.87 3.32 -0.71
N LEU A 76 -6.02 3.94 0.47
CA LEU A 76 -5.56 3.38 1.74
C LEU A 76 -6.49 2.25 2.20
N LEU A 77 -5.92 1.11 2.59
CA LEU A 77 -6.65 0.04 3.26
C LEU A 77 -6.46 0.09 4.78
N HIS A 78 -5.21 0.15 5.25
CA HIS A 78 -4.87 0.23 6.67
C HIS A 78 -3.43 0.73 6.86
N ILE A 79 -3.16 1.28 8.05
CA ILE A 79 -1.81 1.68 8.48
C ILE A 79 -1.46 0.90 9.75
N HIS A 80 -0.23 0.40 9.80
CA HIS A 80 0.35 -0.20 10.99
C HIS A 80 1.69 0.46 11.28
N LEU A 81 1.82 1.08 12.45
CA LEU A 81 3.06 1.69 12.94
C LEU A 81 3.49 1.02 14.25
N HIS A 82 4.79 0.86 14.43
CA HIS A 82 5.40 0.39 15.66
C HIS A 82 6.50 1.37 16.09
N HIS A 83 6.39 1.86 17.31
CA HIS A 83 7.35 2.76 17.94
C HIS A 83 8.30 1.96 18.82
N PHE A 84 9.60 2.11 18.60
CA PHE A 84 10.67 1.40 19.31
C PHE A 84 11.29 2.26 20.41
N GLU A 85 11.58 1.62 21.54
CA GLU A 85 12.30 2.20 22.67
C GLU A 85 13.72 1.60 22.77
N PRO A 86 14.73 2.34 23.29
CA PRO A 86 14.65 3.70 23.85
C PRO A 86 14.93 4.81 22.82
N ASN A 87 15.21 4.45 21.56
CA ASN A 87 15.74 5.40 20.57
C ASN A 87 14.64 6.22 19.87
N GLY A 88 13.37 5.85 20.03
CA GLY A 88 12.23 6.50 19.41
C GLY A 88 12.01 6.18 17.93
N GLY A 89 12.76 5.23 17.35
CA GLY A 89 12.60 4.86 15.95
C GLY A 89 11.22 4.30 15.65
N VAL A 90 10.70 4.50 14.46
CA VAL A 90 9.39 4.01 14.02
C VAL A 90 9.57 3.13 12.79
N SER A 91 8.92 1.96 12.78
CA SER A 91 8.71 1.18 11.56
C SER A 91 7.24 1.09 11.26
N GLY A 92 6.88 1.21 9.99
CA GLY A 92 5.49 1.29 9.60
C GLY A 92 5.21 0.90 8.16
N VAL A 93 3.96 0.53 7.90
CA VAL A 93 3.45 0.28 6.56
C VAL A 93 2.02 0.82 6.44
N ALA A 94 1.79 1.62 5.40
CA ALA A 94 0.47 1.92 4.87
C ALA A 94 0.21 0.94 3.72
N VAL A 95 -0.73 0.01 3.93
CA VAL A 95 -1.13 -0.94 2.90
C VAL A 95 -2.17 -0.29 2.01
N LEU A 96 -1.90 -0.30 0.71
CA LEU A 96 -2.76 0.26 -0.32
C LEU A 96 -3.52 -0.86 -1.02
N ALA A 97 -4.53 -0.52 -1.83
CA ALA A 97 -5.36 -1.53 -2.52
C ALA A 97 -4.53 -2.64 -3.20
N GLU A 98 -3.39 -2.29 -3.80
CA GLU A 98 -2.54 -3.22 -4.56
C GLU A 98 -1.02 -3.01 -4.32
N SER A 99 -0.64 -2.25 -3.30
CA SER A 99 0.75 -1.84 -3.07
C SER A 99 0.99 -1.35 -1.63
N HIS A 100 2.03 -0.56 -1.38
CA HIS A 100 2.34 -0.07 -0.03
C HIS A 100 3.17 1.22 -0.02
N ILE A 101 3.14 1.90 1.12
CA ILE A 101 4.19 2.81 1.56
C ILE A 101 4.77 2.25 2.85
N SER A 102 6.08 2.01 2.93
CA SER A 102 6.75 1.65 4.21
C SER A 102 7.73 2.72 4.65
N ILE A 103 7.93 2.82 5.95
CA ILE A 103 8.90 3.73 6.58
C ILE A 103 9.66 3.01 7.68
N HIS A 104 10.96 3.25 7.74
CA HIS A 104 11.83 2.90 8.85
C HIS A 104 12.64 4.15 9.22
N SER A 105 12.58 4.57 10.49
CA SER A 105 13.23 5.78 10.95
C SER A 105 14.31 5.52 12.00
N TRP A 106 15.36 6.35 11.94
CA TRP A 106 16.47 6.42 12.89
C TRP A 106 16.63 7.89 13.33
N PRO A 107 15.82 8.35 14.32
CA PRO A 107 15.84 9.73 14.80
C PRO A 107 17.24 10.19 15.22
N GLU A 108 18.02 9.32 15.84
CA GLU A 108 19.39 9.59 16.31
C GLU A 108 20.39 9.84 15.17
N HIS A 109 20.02 9.48 13.95
CA HIS A 109 20.80 9.74 12.73
C HIS A 109 20.14 10.77 11.81
N ASN A 110 19.00 11.36 12.21
CA ASN A 110 18.18 12.22 11.36
C ASN A 110 17.90 11.59 9.98
N TYR A 111 17.65 10.27 9.97
CA TYR A 111 17.54 9.47 8.76
C TYR A 111 16.25 8.64 8.75
N ALA A 112 15.61 8.54 7.58
CA ALA A 112 14.53 7.62 7.35
C ALA A 112 14.64 6.98 5.96
N ALA A 113 14.39 5.68 5.90
CA ALA A 113 14.22 4.92 4.68
C ALA A 113 12.73 4.76 4.40
N ILE A 114 12.28 5.13 3.20
CA ILE A 114 10.88 5.05 2.79
C ILE A 114 10.79 4.35 1.44
N ASP A 115 9.86 3.41 1.35
CA ASP A 115 9.49 2.75 0.10
C ASP A 115 8.10 3.24 -0.31
N VAL A 116 7.95 3.74 -1.54
CA VAL A 116 6.64 4.13 -2.09
C VAL A 116 6.40 3.30 -3.34
N PHE A 117 5.65 2.21 -3.19
CA PHE A 117 5.26 1.35 -4.31
C PHE A 117 3.81 1.62 -4.68
N MET A 118 3.55 1.94 -5.95
CA MET A 118 2.19 2.18 -6.45
C MET A 118 1.97 1.60 -7.84
N CYS A 119 0.76 1.10 -8.07
CA CYS A 119 0.27 0.52 -9.32
C CYS A 119 -0.87 1.39 -9.88
N GLY A 120 -1.28 1.15 -11.13
CA GLY A 120 -2.39 1.88 -11.76
C GLY A 120 -2.14 3.38 -11.95
N ASP A 121 -3.22 4.17 -11.90
CA ASP A 121 -3.19 5.61 -12.16
C ASP A 121 -2.56 6.45 -11.03
N ALA A 122 -2.09 5.82 -9.96
CA ALA A 122 -1.48 6.51 -8.83
C ALA A 122 -0.12 7.13 -9.18
N ASN A 123 0.18 8.27 -8.56
CA ASN A 123 1.40 9.05 -8.79
C ASN A 123 2.33 8.98 -7.56
N PRO A 124 3.24 7.99 -7.46
CA PRO A 124 4.11 7.84 -6.30
C PRO A 124 5.09 9.01 -6.12
N GLU A 125 5.46 9.71 -7.21
CA GLU A 125 6.33 10.88 -7.14
C GLU A 125 5.71 12.05 -6.35
N ALA A 126 4.38 12.07 -6.20
CA ALA A 126 3.69 13.06 -5.37
C ALA A 126 3.99 12.93 -3.88
N CYS A 127 4.48 11.76 -3.42
CA CYS A 127 4.85 11.54 -2.02
C CYS A 127 6.17 12.23 -1.65
N VAL A 128 7.11 12.39 -2.58
CA VAL A 128 8.44 12.98 -2.30
C VAL A 128 8.34 14.38 -1.68
N PRO A 129 7.63 15.38 -2.27
CA PRO A 129 7.53 16.71 -1.67
C PRO A 129 6.75 16.72 -0.34
N VAL A 130 5.83 15.77 -0.13
CA VAL A 130 5.13 15.60 1.16
C VAL A 130 6.12 15.18 2.22
N LEU A 131 6.91 14.13 1.95
CA LEU A 131 7.93 13.59 2.85
C LEU A 131 9.01 14.63 3.19
N GLU A 132 9.56 15.31 2.17
CA GLU A 132 10.57 16.36 2.35
C GLU A 132 10.08 17.47 3.27
N LYS A 133 8.85 17.96 3.03
CA LYS A 133 8.24 19.02 3.82
C LYS A 133 7.89 18.56 5.23
N ALA A 134 7.24 17.42 5.37
CA ALA A 134 6.74 16.91 6.65
C ALA A 134 7.88 16.68 7.65
N PHE A 135 9.00 16.15 7.18
CA PHE A 135 10.16 15.85 8.02
C PHE A 135 11.23 16.94 8.00
N ALA A 136 11.01 18.04 7.27
CA ALA A 136 11.99 19.10 7.05
C ALA A 136 13.38 18.54 6.63
N ALA A 137 13.36 17.53 5.75
CA ALA A 137 14.56 16.83 5.33
C ALA A 137 15.52 17.80 4.61
N LYS A 138 16.81 17.68 4.87
CA LYS A 138 17.83 18.48 4.15
C LYS A 138 18.00 18.01 2.71
N SER A 139 17.81 16.71 2.47
CA SER A 139 17.83 16.12 1.14
C SER A 139 17.07 14.80 1.11
N ALA A 140 16.40 14.52 -0.01
CA ALA A 140 15.88 13.20 -0.35
C ALA A 140 16.71 12.61 -1.51
N GLN A 141 17.25 11.42 -1.33
CA GLN A 141 17.78 10.62 -2.45
C GLN A 141 16.66 9.69 -2.90
N VAL A 142 16.31 9.73 -4.18
CA VAL A 142 15.19 8.96 -4.73
C VAL A 142 15.70 8.09 -5.86
N ASN A 143 15.52 6.78 -5.73
CA ASN A 143 15.73 5.83 -6.80
C ASN A 143 14.38 5.26 -7.26
N SER A 144 14.18 5.09 -8.56
CA SER A 144 12.91 4.60 -9.11
C SER A 144 13.10 3.28 -9.82
N LEU A 145 12.24 2.32 -9.50
CA LEU A 145 12.26 0.97 -10.05
C LEU A 145 10.91 0.66 -10.70
N LEU A 146 10.93 0.20 -11.95
CA LEU A 146 9.74 -0.40 -12.56
C LEU A 146 9.59 -1.83 -12.04
N ARG A 147 8.43 -2.16 -11.48
CA ARG A 147 8.13 -3.49 -10.95
C ARG A 147 7.37 -4.28 -12.00
N GLY A 148 7.77 -5.52 -12.25
CA GLY A 148 7.08 -6.38 -13.24
C GLY A 148 7.26 -5.93 -14.69
N GLU A 149 8.41 -5.34 -15.02
CA GLU A 149 8.78 -5.04 -16.41
C GLU A 149 8.82 -6.34 -17.23
N GLY A 150 8.18 -6.33 -18.39
CA GLY A 150 8.18 -7.47 -19.33
C GLY A 150 7.38 -8.69 -18.86
N VAL A 151 6.57 -8.56 -17.81
CA VAL A 151 5.60 -9.58 -17.44
C VAL A 151 4.41 -9.49 -18.41
N GLU A 152 4.23 -10.55 -19.21
CA GLU A 152 3.08 -10.74 -20.11
C GLU A 152 1.89 -11.40 -19.41
#